data_AF-A0A945CV35-F1
#
_entry.id   AF-A0A945CV35-F1
#
_cell.length_a   1.000
_cell.length_b   1.000
_cell.length_c   1.000
_cell.angle_alpha   90.00
_cell.angle_beta   90.00
_cell.angle_gamma   90.00
#
_symmetry.space_group_name_H-M   'P 1'
#
loop_
_entity.id
_entity.type
_entity.pdbx_description
1 polymer ?
#
loop_
_entity_poly.entity_id
_entity_poly.type
_entity_poly.pdbx_seq_one_letter_code
_entity_poly.pdbx_strand_id
1 'polypeptide(L)'
;MNNLQRRTTGISLRAVLTGTVLVAIISIVSPWAIMTVKGSQLTSNAIPIIAVFLLALLVGLGMPFLKLLGRRFAYARSELITVYVMMLVGSVVVTTGFTGSLLSVATGVAYYATPENDWGALFVPNINQWLVPATPEAIRLFYEGLPQGMPIPWDAWLRPLTVWIAFILVFYWVIFCIGVLLRGQWVDHERLVFPLTRLPLAMLEDADDAESQVNWLFKSKIMWLAFAIPLILHTWNSLNNYHDAFTRIPLNGSVAMLQGLVSIPFRMNFPILGLAYLMPTNVSLSIWFFFLLGRLQMFIFTRLGIQVGTGNVWDSSQPSWLMHEQAGGMVALVLFVLWTARGHLGKLWHQALRRERGDEREALSPAMAYVGLGGGGVFLLFWLTNTGLSLYVAALLLFGALGVFIGLSRI
;
A
#
# COMPACT_ATOMS: atom_id res chain seq x y z
N MET A 1 -7.79 -37.04 -24.20
CA MET A 1 -7.79 -36.96 -22.72
C MET A 1 -6.51 -36.30 -22.17
N ASN A 2 -5.96 -35.21 -22.77
CA ASN A 2 -4.69 -34.65 -22.25
C ASN A 2 -4.36 -33.16 -22.55
N ASN A 3 -5.35 -32.28 -22.75
CA ASN A 3 -5.09 -30.82 -22.86
C ASN A 3 -5.76 -29.98 -21.76
N LEU A 4 -6.59 -30.56 -20.90
CA LEU A 4 -7.29 -29.84 -19.81
C LEU A 4 -6.55 -29.88 -18.47
N GLN A 5 -5.60 -30.80 -18.27
CA GLN A 5 -4.83 -30.89 -17.02
C GLN A 5 -3.55 -30.02 -16.99
N ARG A 6 -3.17 -29.38 -18.11
CA ARG A 6 -1.95 -28.54 -18.20
C ARG A 6 -2.14 -27.08 -17.78
N ARG A 7 -3.34 -26.68 -17.32
CA ARG A 7 -3.66 -25.30 -16.89
C ARG A 7 -3.51 -25.07 -15.37
N THR A 8 -2.74 -25.92 -14.67
CA THR A 8 -2.59 -25.84 -13.20
C THR A 8 -1.49 -24.90 -12.74
N THR A 9 -0.60 -24.42 -13.62
CA THR A 9 0.38 -23.38 -13.26
C THR A 9 -0.15 -22.01 -13.65
N GLY A 10 -0.56 -21.21 -12.65
CA GLY A 10 -1.09 -19.86 -12.87
C GLY A 10 -0.09 -18.85 -13.45
N ILE A 11 1.20 -19.19 -13.43
CA ILE A 11 2.29 -18.35 -13.92
C ILE A 11 2.61 -18.76 -15.36
N SER A 12 2.01 -18.07 -16.33
CA SER A 12 2.39 -18.18 -17.74
C SER A 12 3.25 -16.99 -18.16
N LEU A 13 4.08 -17.18 -19.18
CA LEU A 13 4.92 -16.09 -19.72
C LEU A 13 4.06 -14.90 -20.18
N ARG A 14 2.89 -15.16 -20.80
CA ARG A 14 1.97 -14.09 -21.24
C ARG A 14 1.37 -13.29 -20.08
N ALA A 15 1.06 -13.96 -18.96
CA ALA A 15 0.58 -13.30 -17.76
C ALA A 15 1.67 -12.41 -17.16
N VAL A 16 2.91 -12.93 -17.07
CA VAL A 16 4.05 -12.15 -16.58
C VAL A 16 4.32 -10.94 -17.47
N LEU A 17 4.37 -11.11 -18.79
CA LEU A 17 4.59 -10.00 -19.72
C LEU A 17 3.50 -8.93 -19.61
N THR A 18 2.24 -9.33 -19.52
CA THR A 18 1.11 -8.40 -19.37
C THR A 18 1.17 -7.68 -18.03
N GLY A 19 1.47 -8.42 -16.95
CA GLY A 19 1.70 -7.84 -15.63
C GLY A 19 2.84 -6.83 -15.64
N THR A 20 3.98 -7.15 -16.26
CA THR A 20 5.12 -6.24 -16.39
C THR A 20 4.76 -4.96 -17.15
N VAL A 21 4.04 -5.07 -18.28
CA VAL A 21 3.59 -3.90 -19.05
C VAL A 21 2.64 -3.04 -18.22
N LEU A 22 1.66 -3.63 -17.53
CA LEU A 22 0.72 -2.88 -16.71
C LEU A 22 1.41 -2.23 -15.49
N VAL A 23 2.36 -2.92 -14.87
CA VAL A 23 3.20 -2.34 -13.80
C VAL A 23 4.05 -1.19 -14.32
N ALA A 24 4.62 -1.30 -15.52
CA ALA A 24 5.36 -0.20 -16.14
C ALA A 24 4.46 1.01 -16.43
N ILE A 25 3.24 0.78 -16.92
CA ILE A 25 2.22 1.84 -17.10
C ILE A 25 1.92 2.52 -15.76
N ILE A 26 1.67 1.75 -14.69
CA ILE A 26 1.43 2.30 -13.35
C ILE A 26 2.65 3.12 -12.88
N SER A 27 3.86 2.62 -13.16
CA SER A 27 5.13 3.23 -12.77
C SER A 27 5.39 4.58 -13.46
N ILE A 28 4.80 4.82 -14.63
CA ILE A 28 4.92 6.08 -15.38
C ILE A 28 3.74 7.00 -15.07
N VAL A 29 2.52 6.48 -15.19
CA VAL A 29 1.29 7.28 -15.08
C VAL A 29 1.08 7.80 -13.67
N SER A 30 1.38 6.99 -12.64
CA SER A 30 1.08 7.40 -11.26
C SER A 30 1.95 8.56 -10.78
N PRO A 31 3.29 8.54 -10.93
CA PRO A 31 4.13 9.70 -10.62
C PRO A 31 3.77 10.93 -11.46
N TRP A 32 3.54 10.77 -12.77
CA TRP A 32 3.15 11.89 -13.63
C TRP A 32 1.83 12.53 -13.19
N ALA A 33 0.81 11.72 -12.88
CA ALA A 33 -0.48 12.20 -12.43
C ALA A 33 -0.37 12.95 -11.09
N ILE A 34 0.46 12.48 -10.16
CA ILE A 34 0.61 13.09 -8.83
C ILE A 34 1.54 14.30 -8.86
N MET A 35 2.71 14.19 -9.48
CA MET A 35 3.77 15.20 -9.39
C MET A 35 3.63 16.29 -10.45
N THR A 36 3.19 15.94 -11.67
CA THR A 36 3.06 16.91 -12.77
C THR A 36 1.65 17.47 -12.86
N VAL A 37 0.65 16.60 -12.96
CA VAL A 37 -0.75 17.02 -13.11
C VAL A 37 -1.33 17.52 -11.77
N LYS A 38 -0.70 17.16 -10.63
CA LYS A 38 -1.22 17.41 -9.28
C LYS A 38 -2.65 16.89 -9.12
N GLY A 39 -2.93 15.78 -9.80
CA GLY A 39 -4.23 15.13 -9.87
C GLY A 39 -4.47 14.17 -8.71
N SER A 40 -5.33 13.17 -8.96
CA SER A 40 -5.72 12.18 -7.96
C SER A 40 -4.57 11.26 -7.58
N GLN A 41 -4.49 10.89 -6.30
CA GLN A 41 -3.54 9.89 -5.80
C GLN A 41 -4.01 8.47 -6.11
N LEU A 42 -3.62 7.96 -7.28
CA LEU A 42 -4.13 6.71 -7.86
C LEU A 42 -3.66 5.44 -7.12
N THR A 43 -2.57 5.54 -6.37
CA THR A 43 -1.87 4.42 -5.71
C THR A 43 -1.78 4.57 -4.18
N SER A 44 -2.15 5.72 -3.61
CA SER A 44 -2.04 6.02 -2.17
C SER A 44 -3.22 5.51 -1.32
N ASN A 45 -3.99 4.54 -1.82
CA ASN A 45 -5.15 3.97 -1.11
C ASN A 45 -4.88 2.51 -0.72
N ALA A 46 -5.58 1.99 0.30
CA ALA A 46 -5.43 0.61 0.78
C ALA A 46 -5.59 -0.45 -0.33
N ILE A 47 -6.45 -0.18 -1.32
CA ILE A 47 -6.38 -0.84 -2.62
C ILE A 47 -5.87 0.18 -3.63
N PRO A 48 -4.80 -0.14 -4.38
CA PRO A 48 -4.38 0.64 -5.54
C PRO A 48 -5.52 0.71 -6.56
N ILE A 49 -6.20 1.87 -6.63
CA ILE A 49 -7.38 2.08 -7.47
C ILE A 49 -7.02 1.83 -8.94
N ILE A 50 -5.82 2.24 -9.34
CA ILE A 50 -5.32 2.00 -10.70
C ILE A 50 -5.21 0.52 -11.05
N ALA A 51 -4.83 -0.35 -10.10
CA ALA A 51 -4.72 -1.78 -10.37
C ALA A 51 -6.10 -2.43 -10.57
N VAL A 52 -7.10 -2.02 -9.77
CA VAL A 52 -8.49 -2.47 -9.94
C VAL A 52 -9.07 -1.95 -11.25
N PHE A 53 -8.82 -0.68 -11.58
CA PHE A 53 -9.29 -0.08 -12.82
C PHE A 53 -8.68 -0.75 -14.06
N LEU A 54 -7.36 -0.96 -14.08
CA LEU A 54 -6.68 -1.65 -15.18
C LEU A 54 -7.12 -3.11 -15.30
N LEU A 55 -7.37 -3.80 -14.18
CA LEU A 55 -7.98 -5.14 -14.19
C LEU A 55 -9.40 -5.08 -14.80
N ALA A 56 -10.22 -4.11 -14.40
CA ALA A 56 -11.56 -3.94 -14.94
C ALA A 56 -11.55 -3.67 -16.45
N LEU A 57 -10.60 -2.88 -16.96
CA LEU A 57 -10.41 -2.67 -18.39
C LEU A 57 -9.94 -3.94 -19.11
N LEU A 58 -8.96 -4.65 -18.53
CA LEU A 58 -8.45 -5.90 -19.10
C LEU A 58 -9.55 -6.97 -19.18
N VAL A 59 -10.38 -7.10 -18.16
CA VAL A 59 -11.47 -8.10 -18.09
C VAL A 59 -12.70 -7.64 -18.88
N GLY A 60 -13.10 -6.37 -18.76
CA GLY A 60 -14.33 -5.85 -19.33
C GLY A 60 -14.23 -5.51 -20.82
N LEU A 61 -13.05 -5.12 -21.30
CA LEU A 61 -12.80 -4.76 -22.71
C LEU A 61 -11.76 -5.67 -23.36
N GLY A 62 -10.64 -5.92 -22.68
CA GLY A 62 -9.53 -6.72 -23.23
C GLY A 62 -9.91 -8.18 -23.49
N MET A 63 -10.51 -8.86 -22.51
CA MET A 63 -10.89 -10.27 -22.65
C MET A 63 -11.92 -10.51 -23.75
N PRO A 64 -13.04 -9.76 -23.84
CA PRO A 64 -13.99 -9.91 -24.93
C PRO A 64 -13.33 -9.71 -26.30
N PHE A 65 -12.48 -8.68 -26.44
CA PHE A 65 -11.73 -8.44 -27.66
C PHE A 65 -10.80 -9.62 -28.03
N LEU A 66 -10.06 -10.15 -27.05
CA LEU A 66 -9.19 -11.32 -27.26
C LEU A 66 -10.01 -12.59 -27.59
N LYS A 67 -11.19 -12.77 -26.99
CA LYS A 67 -12.09 -13.88 -27.31
C LYS A 67 -12.64 -13.78 -28.74
N LEU A 68 -12.89 -12.56 -29.26
CA LEU A 68 -13.25 -12.32 -30.66
C LEU A 68 -12.12 -12.70 -31.64
N LEU A 69 -10.87 -12.38 -31.30
CA LEU A 69 -9.68 -12.79 -32.08
C LEU A 69 -9.39 -14.29 -32.02
N GLY A 70 -9.88 -14.96 -30.98
CA GLY A 70 -9.87 -16.40 -30.83
C GLY A 70 -9.68 -16.82 -29.38
N ARG A 71 -10.44 -17.84 -28.94
CA ARG A 71 -10.45 -18.35 -27.55
C ARG A 71 -9.08 -18.73 -26.99
N ARG A 72 -8.08 -19.05 -27.83
CA ARG A 72 -6.70 -19.33 -27.40
C ARG A 72 -6.02 -18.11 -26.76
N PHE A 73 -6.42 -16.90 -27.12
CA PHE A 73 -5.85 -15.65 -26.62
C PHE A 73 -6.48 -15.19 -25.30
N ALA A 74 -7.62 -15.78 -24.90
CA ALA A 74 -8.23 -15.49 -23.61
C ALA A 74 -7.31 -15.94 -22.46
N TYR A 75 -7.20 -15.07 -21.47
CA TYR A 75 -6.50 -15.37 -20.23
C TYR A 75 -7.33 -16.35 -19.38
N ALA A 76 -6.66 -17.31 -18.75
CA ALA A 76 -7.25 -18.13 -17.71
C ALA A 76 -7.40 -17.31 -16.42
N ARG A 77 -8.30 -17.74 -15.53
CA ARG A 77 -8.49 -17.10 -14.23
C ARG A 77 -7.19 -16.96 -13.44
N SER A 78 -6.37 -17.99 -13.42
CA SER A 78 -5.10 -18.03 -12.70
C SER A 78 -4.08 -17.02 -13.24
N GLU A 79 -4.05 -16.80 -14.56
CA GLU A 79 -3.18 -15.81 -15.20
C GLU A 79 -3.58 -14.38 -14.86
N LEU A 80 -4.88 -14.10 -14.83
CA LEU A 80 -5.40 -12.79 -14.45
C LEU A 80 -5.15 -12.50 -12.96
N ILE A 81 -5.22 -13.52 -12.09
CA ILE A 81 -4.81 -13.39 -10.68
C ILE A 81 -3.34 -13.02 -10.60
N THR A 82 -2.45 -13.68 -11.37
CA THR A 82 -1.03 -13.32 -11.42
C THR A 82 -0.81 -11.88 -11.88
N VAL A 83 -1.46 -11.45 -12.97
CA VAL A 83 -1.40 -10.07 -13.46
C VAL A 83 -1.85 -9.08 -12.39
N TYR A 84 -2.95 -9.37 -11.69
CA TYR A 84 -3.48 -8.50 -10.65
C TYR A 84 -2.54 -8.41 -9.43
N VAL A 85 -1.99 -9.53 -8.97
CA VAL A 85 -1.00 -9.55 -7.88
C VAL A 85 0.25 -8.76 -8.25
N MET A 86 0.74 -8.88 -9.49
CA MET A 86 1.87 -8.08 -9.97
C MET A 86 1.58 -6.58 -9.91
N MET A 87 0.39 -6.15 -10.36
CA MET A 87 -0.02 -4.75 -10.30
C MET A 87 -0.17 -4.26 -8.85
N LEU A 88 -0.76 -5.07 -7.95
CA LEU A 88 -0.89 -4.72 -6.54
C LEU A 88 0.47 -4.46 -5.90
N VAL A 89 1.41 -5.40 -6.03
CA VAL A 89 2.75 -5.27 -5.45
C VAL A 89 3.52 -4.10 -6.07
N GLY A 90 3.49 -3.99 -7.41
CA GLY A 90 4.22 -2.93 -8.13
C GLY A 90 3.71 -1.53 -7.80
N SER A 91 2.39 -1.35 -7.69
CA SER A 91 1.79 -0.03 -7.48
C SER A 91 2.12 0.62 -6.13
N VAL A 92 2.38 -0.18 -5.08
CA VAL A 92 2.71 0.32 -3.73
C VAL A 92 4.08 1.01 -3.71
N VAL A 93 5.04 0.49 -4.48
CA VAL A 93 6.42 0.99 -4.48
C VAL A 93 6.51 2.37 -5.12
N VAL A 94 5.81 2.57 -6.24
CA VAL A 94 6.10 3.63 -7.20
C VAL A 94 5.95 5.03 -6.60
N THR A 95 4.82 5.37 -5.98
CA THR A 95 4.53 6.79 -5.67
C THR A 95 4.88 7.17 -4.25
N THR A 96 4.13 6.69 -3.26
CA THR A 96 4.23 7.20 -1.89
C THR A 96 5.52 6.71 -1.25
N GLY A 97 5.87 5.44 -1.42
CA GLY A 97 7.09 4.88 -0.86
C GLY A 97 8.36 5.43 -1.51
N PHE A 98 8.52 5.24 -2.83
CA PHE A 98 9.78 5.49 -3.51
C PHE A 98 9.89 6.91 -4.08
N THR A 99 9.15 7.22 -5.14
CA THR A 99 9.37 8.48 -5.89
C THR A 99 8.96 9.72 -5.10
N GLY A 100 7.95 9.61 -4.26
CA GLY A 100 7.39 10.72 -3.48
C GLY A 100 8.12 10.98 -2.17
N SER A 101 8.33 9.95 -1.34
CA SER A 101 8.97 10.12 -0.03
C SER A 101 10.47 9.86 -0.06
N LEU A 102 10.93 8.70 -0.54
CA LEU A 102 12.33 8.32 -0.40
C LEU A 102 13.29 9.31 -1.07
N LEU A 103 13.06 9.63 -2.34
CA LEU A 103 13.94 10.53 -3.09
C LEU A 103 13.95 11.93 -2.47
N SER A 104 12.76 12.45 -2.13
CA SER A 104 12.60 13.77 -1.51
C SER A 104 13.22 13.88 -0.12
N VAL A 105 13.15 12.82 0.70
CA VAL A 105 13.76 12.79 2.03
C VAL A 105 15.27 12.65 1.93
N ALA A 106 15.76 11.80 1.01
CA ALA A 106 17.19 11.59 0.82
C ALA A 106 17.91 12.87 0.38
N THR A 107 17.30 13.66 -0.51
CA THR A 107 17.92 14.89 -1.04
C THR A 107 17.50 16.17 -0.33
N GLY A 108 16.36 16.17 0.35
CA GLY A 108 15.75 17.38 0.91
C GLY A 108 16.62 18.09 1.95
N VAL A 109 17.34 17.35 2.80
CA VAL A 109 18.22 17.96 3.82
C VAL A 109 19.31 18.80 3.18
N ALA A 110 19.94 18.29 2.10
CA ALA A 110 20.99 19.01 1.39
C ALA A 110 20.43 20.13 0.51
N TYR A 111 19.27 19.93 -0.12
CA TYR A 111 18.66 20.92 -1.02
C TYR A 111 18.08 22.13 -0.28
N TYR A 112 17.41 21.91 0.84
CA TYR A 112 16.77 22.97 1.64
C TYR A 112 17.70 23.55 2.72
N ALA A 113 18.99 23.21 2.73
CA ALA A 113 19.95 23.79 3.66
C ALA A 113 20.16 25.27 3.37
N THR A 114 19.91 26.13 4.35
CA THR A 114 20.17 27.57 4.28
C THR A 114 21.01 28.02 5.48
N PRO A 115 21.69 29.17 5.42
CA PRO A 115 22.42 29.70 6.56
C PRO A 115 21.55 29.93 7.81
N GLU A 116 20.26 30.20 7.62
CA GLU A 116 19.31 30.48 8.72
C GLU A 116 18.86 29.21 9.46
N ASN A 117 18.76 28.06 8.76
CA ASN A 117 18.39 26.79 9.38
C ASN A 117 19.59 25.95 9.80
N ASP A 118 20.79 26.26 9.29
CA ASP A 118 22.05 25.61 9.58
C ASP A 118 22.06 24.09 9.33
N TRP A 119 21.17 23.58 8.47
CA TRP A 119 21.06 22.14 8.20
C TRP A 119 22.33 21.55 7.58
N GLY A 120 23.07 22.40 6.85
CA GLY A 120 24.35 22.05 6.26
C GLY A 120 25.40 21.64 7.30
N ALA A 121 25.45 22.29 8.46
CA ALA A 121 26.36 21.92 9.54
C ALA A 121 25.77 20.85 10.47
N LEU A 122 24.46 20.92 10.73
CA LEU A 122 23.79 20.04 11.69
C LEU A 122 23.56 18.61 11.18
N PHE A 123 23.16 18.45 9.91
CA PHE A 123 22.67 17.17 9.41
C PHE A 123 23.56 16.56 8.32
N VAL A 124 24.02 17.34 7.35
CA VAL A 124 24.79 16.81 6.20
C VAL A 124 26.01 15.98 6.61
N PRO A 125 26.82 16.37 7.62
CA PRO A 125 27.98 15.57 8.05
C PRO A 125 27.61 14.22 8.67
N ASN A 126 26.38 14.08 9.17
CA ASN A 126 25.86 12.87 9.81
C ASN A 126 25.16 11.93 8.81
N ILE A 127 25.03 12.32 7.54
CA ILE A 127 24.41 11.51 6.50
C ILE A 127 25.48 10.69 5.79
N ASN A 128 25.26 9.38 5.70
CA ASN A 128 26.18 8.51 4.98
C ASN A 128 26.10 8.75 3.46
N GLN A 129 27.24 8.99 2.81
CA GLN A 129 27.32 9.41 1.40
C GLN A 129 26.80 8.37 0.40
N TRP A 130 26.62 7.11 0.80
CA TRP A 130 26.02 6.09 -0.07
C TRP A 130 24.50 6.06 -0.04
N LEU A 131 23.85 6.88 0.80
CA LEU A 131 22.38 6.99 0.89
C LEU A 131 21.80 8.11 0.02
N VAL A 132 22.63 9.06 -0.40
CA VAL A 132 22.25 10.32 -1.06
C VAL A 132 23.11 10.49 -2.32
N PRO A 133 22.65 11.21 -3.36
CA PRO A 133 23.47 11.48 -4.53
C PRO A 133 24.80 12.14 -4.19
N ALA A 134 25.85 11.78 -4.92
CA ALA A 134 27.23 12.17 -4.61
C ALA A 134 27.52 13.66 -4.80
N THR A 135 26.77 14.35 -5.67
CA THR A 135 27.03 15.75 -6.03
C THR A 135 25.85 16.67 -5.67
N PRO A 136 26.11 17.86 -5.10
CA PRO A 136 25.07 18.86 -4.88
C PRO A 136 24.35 19.29 -6.17
N GLU A 137 25.06 19.26 -7.30
CA GLU A 137 24.48 19.54 -8.62
C GLU A 137 23.41 18.52 -9.00
N ALA A 138 23.64 17.22 -8.79
CA ALA A 138 22.63 16.20 -9.08
C ALA A 138 21.36 16.38 -8.22
N ILE A 139 21.53 16.81 -6.97
CA ILE A 139 20.42 17.15 -6.07
C ILE A 139 19.66 18.37 -6.58
N ARG A 140 20.37 19.43 -6.99
CA ARG A 140 19.76 20.63 -7.55
C ARG A 140 18.99 20.34 -8.84
N LEU A 141 19.58 19.60 -9.78
CA LEU A 141 18.95 19.19 -11.05
C LEU A 141 17.70 18.32 -10.84
N PHE A 142 17.64 17.55 -9.75
CA PHE A 142 16.44 16.78 -9.39
C PHE A 142 15.25 17.67 -9.02
N TYR A 143 15.49 18.81 -8.35
CA TYR A 143 14.42 19.74 -7.95
C TYR A 143 14.11 20.80 -9.01
N GLU A 144 15.13 21.38 -9.64
CA GLU A 144 14.99 22.47 -10.62
C GLU A 144 14.70 21.99 -12.04
N GLY A 145 14.92 20.70 -12.30
CA GLY A 145 14.79 20.11 -13.62
C GLY A 145 16.09 20.17 -14.43
N LEU A 146 16.19 19.29 -15.43
CA LEU A 146 17.34 19.20 -16.31
C LEU A 146 17.27 20.27 -17.43
N PRO A 147 18.38 20.95 -17.75
CA PRO A 147 18.50 21.75 -18.97
C PRO A 147 18.17 20.92 -20.22
N GLN A 148 17.61 21.56 -21.25
CA GLN A 148 17.29 20.89 -22.51
C GLN A 148 18.54 20.23 -23.12
N GLY A 149 18.42 18.94 -23.46
CA GLY A 149 19.51 18.16 -24.07
C GLY A 149 20.53 17.58 -23.08
N MET A 150 20.45 17.92 -21.79
CA MET A 150 21.32 17.31 -20.78
C MET A 150 20.86 15.88 -20.46
N PRO A 151 21.75 14.87 -20.51
CA PRO A 151 21.40 13.53 -20.06
C PRO A 151 21.21 13.50 -18.54
N ILE A 152 20.40 12.55 -18.05
CA ILE A 152 20.23 12.32 -16.61
C ILE A 152 21.58 11.87 -16.02
N PRO A 153 22.07 12.48 -14.93
CA PRO A 153 23.35 12.14 -14.29
C PRO A 153 23.23 10.83 -13.48
N TRP A 154 23.08 9.70 -14.18
CA TRP A 154 22.84 8.38 -13.57
C TRP A 154 23.98 7.92 -12.66
N ASP A 155 25.20 8.36 -12.91
CA ASP A 155 26.39 8.08 -12.10
C ASP A 155 26.22 8.55 -10.65
N ALA A 156 25.65 9.73 -10.44
CA ALA A 156 25.38 10.27 -9.11
C ALA A 156 24.29 9.47 -8.35
N TRP A 157 23.38 8.82 -9.09
CA TRP A 157 22.20 8.14 -8.54
C TRP A 157 22.35 6.62 -8.44
N LEU A 158 23.22 6.00 -9.23
CA LEU A 158 23.31 4.55 -9.33
C LEU A 158 23.58 3.89 -7.98
N ARG A 159 24.54 4.44 -7.22
CA ARG A 159 24.90 3.92 -5.89
C ARG A 159 23.74 4.05 -4.88
N PRO A 160 23.18 5.23 -4.59
CA PRO A 160 22.10 5.34 -3.62
C PRO A 160 20.87 4.54 -4.03
N LEU A 161 20.48 4.55 -5.31
CA LEU A 161 19.34 3.77 -5.79
C LEU A 161 19.55 2.28 -5.61
N THR A 162 20.72 1.75 -5.93
CA THR A 162 21.01 0.31 -5.77
C THR A 162 20.90 -0.11 -4.31
N VAL A 163 21.45 0.68 -3.39
CA VAL A 163 21.43 0.34 -1.97
C VAL A 163 20.03 0.41 -1.38
N TRP A 164 19.24 1.43 -1.74
CA TRP A 164 17.85 1.54 -1.33
C TRP A 164 16.96 0.46 -1.93
N ILE A 165 17.13 0.13 -3.22
CA ILE A 165 16.38 -0.96 -3.87
C ILE A 165 16.70 -2.29 -3.20
N ALA A 166 17.97 -2.56 -2.87
CA ALA A 166 18.35 -3.77 -2.15
C ALA A 166 17.66 -3.84 -0.77
N PHE A 167 17.66 -2.74 -0.01
CA PHE A 167 16.95 -2.65 1.26
C PHE A 167 15.45 -2.94 1.11
N ILE A 168 14.79 -2.29 0.14
CA ILE A 168 13.36 -2.46 -0.12
C ILE A 168 13.05 -3.90 -0.52
N LEU A 169 13.82 -4.51 -1.43
CA LEU A 169 13.60 -5.90 -1.84
C LEU A 169 13.72 -6.88 -0.67
N VAL A 170 14.72 -6.72 0.19
CA VAL A 170 14.86 -7.56 1.39
C VAL A 170 13.73 -7.30 2.38
N PHE A 171 13.29 -6.05 2.54
CA PHE A 171 12.15 -5.71 3.38
C PHE A 171 10.85 -6.36 2.90
N TYR A 172 10.58 -6.30 1.59
CA TYR A 172 9.43 -6.98 0.98
C TYR A 172 9.54 -8.50 1.13
N TRP A 173 10.73 -9.07 1.01
CA TRP A 173 10.96 -10.49 1.26
C TRP A 173 10.64 -10.89 2.70
N VAL A 174 11.05 -10.08 3.68
CA VAL A 174 10.73 -10.29 5.09
C VAL A 174 9.21 -10.24 5.34
N ILE A 175 8.53 -9.22 4.80
CA ILE A 175 7.06 -9.11 4.91
C ILE A 175 6.38 -10.31 4.23
N PHE A 176 6.87 -10.73 3.07
CA PHE A 176 6.34 -11.91 2.38
C PHE A 176 6.50 -13.19 3.23
N CYS A 177 7.65 -13.38 3.87
CA CYS A 177 7.88 -14.50 4.79
C CYS A 177 6.91 -14.45 5.98
N ILE A 178 6.70 -13.28 6.59
CA ILE A 178 5.72 -13.09 7.67
C ILE A 178 4.31 -13.44 7.18
N GLY A 179 3.94 -12.95 6.00
CA GLY A 179 2.65 -13.24 5.36
C GLY A 179 2.43 -14.74 5.17
N VAL A 180 3.43 -15.48 4.67
CA VAL A 180 3.38 -16.94 4.55
C VAL A 180 3.17 -17.62 5.91
N LEU A 181 3.91 -17.20 6.94
CA LEU A 181 3.83 -17.79 8.28
C LEU A 181 2.50 -17.51 9.01
N LEU A 182 1.86 -16.37 8.74
CA LEU A 182 0.60 -15.97 9.37
C LEU A 182 -0.64 -16.34 8.55
N ARG A 183 -0.49 -16.57 7.24
CA ARG A 183 -1.59 -16.90 6.33
C ARG A 183 -2.43 -18.07 6.84
N GLY A 184 -1.82 -19.20 7.19
CA GLY A 184 -2.57 -20.39 7.64
C GLY A 184 -3.37 -20.16 8.93
N GLN A 185 -2.86 -19.30 9.82
CA GLN A 185 -3.61 -18.87 11.00
C GLN A 185 -4.82 -18.00 10.60
N TRP A 186 -4.61 -16.99 9.75
CA TRP A 186 -5.68 -16.05 9.39
C TRP A 186 -6.74 -16.66 8.49
N VAL A 187 -6.33 -17.45 7.49
CA VAL A 187 -7.24 -18.02 6.49
C VAL A 187 -7.96 -19.24 7.04
N ASP A 188 -7.23 -20.21 7.61
CA ASP A 188 -7.81 -21.51 7.94
C ASP A 188 -8.42 -21.56 9.34
N HIS A 189 -7.70 -21.01 10.34
CA HIS A 189 -8.14 -21.08 11.74
C HIS A 189 -9.09 -19.93 12.10
N GLU A 190 -8.76 -18.71 11.69
CA GLU A 190 -9.51 -17.52 12.09
C GLU A 190 -10.51 -17.05 11.02
N ARG A 191 -10.46 -17.64 9.81
CA ARG A 191 -11.37 -17.37 8.67
C ARG A 191 -11.56 -15.88 8.42
N LEU A 192 -10.44 -15.15 8.44
CA LEU A 192 -10.40 -13.72 8.22
C LEU A 192 -11.05 -13.41 6.87
N VAL A 193 -12.02 -12.48 6.88
CA VAL A 193 -12.64 -12.01 5.65
C VAL A 193 -11.68 -11.04 5.00
N PHE A 194 -11.52 -11.13 3.67
CA PHE A 194 -10.73 -10.19 2.87
C PHE A 194 -11.67 -9.36 1.98
N PRO A 195 -12.29 -8.27 2.49
CA PRO A 195 -13.23 -7.45 1.71
C PRO A 195 -12.66 -6.98 0.38
N LEU A 196 -11.37 -6.62 0.38
CA LEU A 196 -10.68 -6.02 -0.76
C LEU A 196 -10.51 -6.98 -1.94
N THR A 197 -10.55 -8.29 -1.71
CA THR A 197 -10.41 -9.30 -2.78
C THR A 197 -11.74 -9.63 -3.45
N ARG A 198 -12.89 -9.24 -2.86
CA ARG A 198 -14.23 -9.58 -3.36
C ARG A 198 -14.46 -9.06 -4.78
N LEU A 199 -14.17 -7.78 -5.03
CA LEU A 199 -14.41 -7.16 -6.32
C LEU A 199 -13.51 -7.76 -7.44
N PRO A 200 -12.19 -7.89 -7.26
CA PRO A 200 -11.34 -8.59 -8.23
C PRO A 200 -11.80 -10.03 -8.49
N LEU A 201 -12.15 -10.78 -7.44
CA LEU A 201 -12.61 -12.17 -7.61
C LEU A 201 -13.94 -12.25 -8.38
N ALA A 202 -14.87 -11.31 -8.17
CA ALA A 202 -16.11 -11.22 -8.95
C ALA A 202 -15.85 -10.92 -10.43
N MET A 203 -14.90 -10.02 -10.74
CA MET A 203 -14.45 -9.76 -12.12
C MET A 203 -13.85 -11.01 -12.80
N LEU A 204 -13.39 -11.99 -12.02
CA LEU A 204 -12.68 -13.17 -12.51
C LEU A 204 -13.52 -14.45 -12.51
N GLU A 205 -14.76 -14.39 -12.02
CA GLU A 205 -15.60 -15.56 -11.79
C GLU A 205 -15.88 -16.36 -13.07
N ASP A 206 -16.27 -15.68 -14.15
CA ASP A 206 -16.57 -16.31 -15.45
C ASP A 206 -15.33 -16.44 -16.36
N ALA A 207 -14.11 -16.19 -15.86
CA ALA A 207 -12.93 -16.14 -16.72
C ALA A 207 -12.64 -17.48 -17.43
N ASP A 208 -12.91 -18.60 -16.76
CA ASP A 208 -12.74 -19.95 -17.30
C ASP A 208 -13.99 -20.49 -17.99
N ASP A 209 -15.11 -19.77 -17.96
CA ASP A 209 -16.33 -20.16 -18.68
C ASP A 209 -16.13 -19.93 -20.20
N ALA A 210 -16.29 -21.02 -20.95
CA ALA A 210 -16.13 -21.04 -22.39
C ALA A 210 -17.30 -20.35 -23.11
N GLU A 211 -18.49 -20.34 -22.53
CA GLU A 211 -19.70 -19.79 -23.16
C GLU A 211 -19.82 -18.28 -22.92
N SER A 212 -19.35 -17.80 -21.77
CA SER A 212 -19.40 -16.38 -21.43
C SER A 212 -18.33 -15.55 -22.16
N GLN A 213 -18.76 -14.66 -23.06
CA GLN A 213 -17.87 -13.70 -23.73
C GLN A 213 -17.47 -12.52 -22.81
N VAL A 214 -18.39 -12.11 -21.95
CA VAL A 214 -18.25 -10.96 -21.03
C VAL A 214 -18.72 -11.41 -19.65
N ASN A 215 -17.92 -11.14 -18.62
CA ASN A 215 -18.24 -11.50 -17.24
C ASN A 215 -19.57 -10.88 -16.78
N TRP A 216 -20.35 -11.62 -15.99
CA TRP A 216 -21.68 -11.25 -15.49
C TRP A 216 -21.74 -9.87 -14.85
N LEU A 217 -20.68 -9.47 -14.14
CA LEU A 217 -20.60 -8.20 -13.41
C LEU A 217 -20.75 -7.02 -14.39
N PHE A 218 -20.08 -7.08 -15.54
CA PHE A 218 -20.14 -6.04 -16.58
C PHE A 218 -21.44 -6.06 -17.39
N LYS A 219 -22.24 -7.13 -17.31
CA LYS A 219 -23.59 -7.17 -17.90
C LYS A 219 -24.65 -6.57 -16.97
N SER A 220 -24.34 -6.41 -15.68
CA SER A 220 -25.30 -5.94 -14.68
C SER A 220 -25.62 -4.46 -14.84
N LYS A 221 -26.89 -4.16 -15.15
CA LYS A 221 -27.40 -2.77 -15.21
C LYS A 221 -27.31 -2.07 -13.86
N ILE A 222 -27.52 -2.80 -12.76
CA ILE A 222 -27.47 -2.27 -11.40
C ILE A 222 -26.03 -1.84 -11.05
N MET A 223 -25.04 -2.65 -11.44
CA MET A 223 -23.63 -2.28 -11.25
C MET A 223 -23.30 -0.98 -11.98
N TRP A 224 -23.67 -0.85 -13.26
CA TRP A 224 -23.40 0.36 -14.03
C TRP A 224 -24.15 1.59 -13.50
N LEU A 225 -25.39 1.42 -13.03
CA LEU A 225 -26.13 2.50 -12.38
C LEU A 225 -25.41 2.96 -11.10
N ALA A 226 -24.98 2.01 -10.26
CA ALA A 226 -24.24 2.31 -9.03
C ALA A 226 -22.84 2.91 -9.30
N PHE A 227 -22.19 2.54 -10.40
CA PHE A 227 -20.92 3.12 -10.84
C PHE A 227 -21.09 4.55 -11.40
N ALA A 228 -22.19 4.81 -12.12
CA ALA A 228 -22.45 6.11 -12.72
C ALA A 228 -22.62 7.22 -11.67
N ILE A 229 -23.22 6.93 -10.51
CA ILE A 229 -23.44 7.90 -9.43
C ILE A 229 -22.12 8.56 -8.96
N PRO A 230 -21.13 7.81 -8.40
CA PRO A 230 -19.87 8.40 -7.98
C PRO A 230 -19.06 8.92 -9.16
N LEU A 231 -19.12 8.29 -10.34
CA LEU A 231 -18.42 8.77 -11.54
C LEU A 231 -18.87 10.19 -11.90
N ILE A 232 -20.18 10.42 -12.01
CA ILE A 232 -20.75 11.73 -12.36
C ILE A 232 -20.43 12.75 -11.27
N LEU A 233 -20.66 12.42 -10.00
CA LEU A 233 -20.42 13.34 -8.88
C LEU A 233 -18.94 13.74 -8.77
N HIS A 234 -18.01 12.78 -8.86
CA HIS A 234 -16.59 13.07 -8.81
C HIS A 234 -16.08 13.77 -10.06
N THR A 235 -16.61 13.45 -11.24
CA THR A 235 -16.27 14.16 -12.48
C THR A 235 -16.73 15.61 -12.40
N TRP A 236 -17.97 15.87 -11.97
CA TRP A 236 -18.50 17.22 -11.76
C TRP A 236 -17.63 18.03 -10.79
N ASN A 237 -17.32 17.45 -9.64
CA ASN A 237 -16.45 18.10 -8.65
C ASN A 237 -15.00 18.28 -9.13
N SER A 238 -14.51 17.43 -10.04
CA SER A 238 -13.17 17.56 -10.62
C SER A 238 -13.13 18.62 -11.72
N LEU A 239 -14.22 18.77 -12.49
CA LEU A 239 -14.35 19.79 -13.53
C LEU A 239 -14.35 21.21 -12.96
N ASN A 240 -14.82 21.41 -11.72
CA ASN A 240 -14.67 22.66 -10.98
C ASN A 240 -13.22 23.17 -10.94
N ASN A 241 -12.23 22.27 -10.87
CA ASN A 241 -10.82 22.65 -10.83
C ASN A 241 -10.30 23.22 -12.16
N TYR A 242 -11.00 22.96 -13.27
CA TYR A 242 -10.60 23.40 -14.61
C TYR A 242 -11.45 24.58 -15.10
N HIS A 243 -12.70 24.68 -14.63
CA HIS A 243 -13.62 25.73 -15.07
C HIS A 243 -14.66 26.05 -13.99
N ASP A 244 -14.85 27.34 -13.72
CA ASP A 244 -15.74 27.84 -12.65
C ASP A 244 -17.24 27.56 -12.90
N ALA A 245 -17.61 27.21 -14.13
CA ALA A 245 -18.98 26.83 -14.50
C ALA A 245 -19.50 25.62 -13.71
N PHE A 246 -18.61 24.76 -13.21
CA PHE A 246 -18.98 23.58 -12.44
C PHE A 246 -18.86 23.89 -10.96
N THR A 247 -19.92 24.31 -10.27
CA THR A 247 -19.84 24.54 -8.81
C THR A 247 -19.68 23.23 -8.05
N ARG A 248 -18.69 23.16 -7.15
CA ARG A 248 -18.42 21.98 -6.33
C ARG A 248 -19.60 21.63 -5.44
N ILE A 249 -20.03 20.37 -5.51
CA ILE A 249 -21.00 19.78 -4.59
C ILE A 249 -20.27 19.39 -3.30
N PRO A 250 -20.60 19.99 -2.14
CA PRO A 250 -19.90 19.71 -0.90
C PRO A 250 -20.21 18.30 -0.40
N LEU A 251 -19.20 17.43 -0.44
CA LEU A 251 -19.26 16.06 0.09
C LEU A 251 -18.60 15.95 1.48
N ASN A 252 -18.19 17.07 2.04
CA ASN A 252 -17.50 17.16 3.30
C ASN A 252 -18.02 18.35 4.11
N GLY A 253 -17.94 18.23 5.42
CA GLY A 253 -18.26 19.29 6.35
C GLY A 253 -17.86 18.90 7.76
N SER A 254 -18.29 19.68 8.73
CA SER A 254 -18.03 19.41 10.13
C SER A 254 -19.17 19.94 10.99
N VAL A 255 -19.53 19.18 12.02
CA VAL A 255 -20.45 19.63 13.06
C VAL A 255 -19.62 20.08 14.25
N ALA A 256 -19.70 21.35 14.63
CA ALA A 256 -18.98 21.87 15.78
C ALA A 256 -19.66 21.40 17.09
N MET A 257 -18.91 20.72 17.96
CA MET A 257 -19.33 20.42 19.33
C MET A 257 -18.94 21.56 20.28
N LEU A 258 -17.74 22.12 20.06
CA LEU A 258 -17.23 23.30 20.75
C LEU A 258 -16.66 24.24 19.68
N GLN A 259 -17.26 25.43 19.55
CA GLN A 259 -16.90 26.37 18.48
C GLN A 259 -15.39 26.67 18.49
N GLY A 260 -14.75 26.51 17.33
CA GLY A 260 -13.32 26.75 17.13
C GLY A 260 -12.37 25.73 17.77
N LEU A 261 -12.88 24.75 18.52
CA LEU A 261 -12.05 23.88 19.36
C LEU A 261 -12.28 22.39 19.08
N VAL A 262 -13.54 21.95 19.02
CA VAL A 262 -13.87 20.53 18.80
C VAL A 262 -14.98 20.42 17.77
N SER A 263 -14.70 19.71 16.68
CA SER A 263 -15.67 19.42 15.62
C SER A 263 -15.62 17.95 15.22
N ILE A 264 -16.77 17.45 14.81
CA ILE A 264 -16.93 16.13 14.19
C ILE A 264 -16.92 16.35 12.68
N PRO A 265 -15.81 16.03 11.98
CA PRO A 265 -15.81 16.06 10.52
C PRO A 265 -16.69 14.94 9.98
N PHE A 266 -17.45 15.23 8.93
CA PHE A 266 -18.08 14.22 8.09
C PHE A 266 -17.57 14.37 6.67
N ARG A 267 -17.27 13.23 6.03
CA ARG A 267 -16.81 13.19 4.65
C ARG A 267 -17.45 11.99 3.97
N MET A 268 -18.30 12.26 2.99
CA MET A 268 -18.87 11.23 2.12
C MET A 268 -17.78 10.77 1.14
N ASN A 269 -17.23 9.59 1.38
CA ASN A 269 -16.20 8.99 0.54
C ASN A 269 -16.73 7.66 -0.03
N PHE A 270 -17.14 7.68 -1.29
CA PHE A 270 -17.77 6.52 -1.96
C PHE A 270 -16.92 5.25 -1.94
N PRO A 271 -15.60 5.29 -2.22
CA PRO A 271 -14.71 4.14 -2.00
C PRO A 271 -14.78 3.56 -0.59
N ILE A 272 -14.74 4.41 0.45
CA ILE A 272 -14.81 3.95 1.85
C ILE A 272 -16.19 3.38 2.17
N LEU A 273 -17.27 3.97 1.64
CA LEU A 273 -18.62 3.44 1.82
C LEU A 273 -18.76 2.04 1.21
N GLY A 274 -18.23 1.83 -0.01
CA GLY A 274 -18.23 0.52 -0.65
C GLY A 274 -17.43 -0.52 0.14
N LEU A 275 -16.28 -0.12 0.68
CA LEU A 275 -15.44 -0.98 1.53
C LEU A 275 -16.16 -1.29 2.86
N ALA A 276 -16.79 -0.30 3.48
CA ALA A 276 -17.53 -0.45 4.72
C ALA A 276 -18.74 -1.38 4.61
N TYR A 277 -19.40 -1.40 3.45
CA TYR A 277 -20.46 -2.38 3.17
C TYR A 277 -19.96 -3.83 3.19
N LEU A 278 -18.71 -4.06 2.81
CA LEU A 278 -18.10 -5.39 2.80
C LEU A 278 -17.47 -5.79 4.15
N MET A 279 -17.40 -4.87 5.11
CA MET A 279 -16.82 -5.13 6.43
C MET A 279 -17.81 -5.86 7.35
N PRO A 280 -17.32 -6.77 8.21
CA PRO A 280 -18.13 -7.36 9.27
C PRO A 280 -18.76 -6.29 10.20
N THR A 281 -19.99 -6.53 10.66
CA THR A 281 -20.77 -5.58 11.47
C THR A 281 -20.08 -5.16 12.77
N ASN A 282 -19.37 -6.08 13.42
CA ASN A 282 -18.59 -5.80 14.64
C ASN A 282 -17.41 -4.84 14.39
N VAL A 283 -16.73 -4.98 13.25
CA VAL A 283 -15.64 -4.08 12.84
C VAL A 283 -16.23 -2.70 12.50
N SER A 284 -17.31 -2.67 11.72
CA SER A 284 -18.00 -1.42 11.37
C SER A 284 -18.49 -0.65 12.61
N LEU A 285 -19.08 -1.34 13.59
CA LEU A 285 -19.52 -0.76 14.87
C LEU A 285 -18.34 -0.13 15.61
N SER A 286 -17.21 -0.83 15.69
CA SER A 286 -16.03 -0.39 16.43
C SER A 286 -15.46 0.91 15.85
N ILE A 287 -15.38 1.05 14.53
CA ILE A 287 -14.77 2.22 13.87
C ILE A 287 -15.46 3.53 14.26
N TRP A 288 -16.78 3.63 14.10
CA TRP A 288 -17.49 4.88 14.42
C TRP A 288 -17.65 5.08 15.93
N PHE A 289 -17.84 4.00 16.70
CA PHE A 289 -17.97 4.08 18.15
C PHE A 289 -16.70 4.62 18.81
N PHE A 290 -15.54 4.02 18.52
CA PHE A 290 -14.27 4.48 19.09
C PHE A 290 -13.85 5.85 18.56
N PHE A 291 -14.22 6.19 17.31
CA PHE A 291 -14.06 7.56 16.81
C PHE A 291 -14.84 8.57 17.65
N LEU A 292 -16.13 8.31 17.93
CA LEU A 292 -16.94 9.20 18.78
C LEU A 292 -16.44 9.24 20.22
N LEU A 293 -15.98 8.11 20.77
CA LEU A 293 -15.36 8.06 22.08
C LEU A 293 -14.12 8.96 22.16
N GLY A 294 -13.24 8.89 21.15
CA GLY A 294 -12.07 9.78 21.06
C GLY A 294 -12.46 11.26 20.92
N ARG A 295 -13.56 11.56 20.20
CA ARG A 295 -14.11 12.93 20.13
C ARG A 295 -14.68 13.41 21.48
N LEU A 296 -15.33 12.53 22.22
CA LEU A 296 -15.82 12.82 23.57
C LEU A 296 -14.67 13.08 24.54
N GLN A 297 -13.61 12.26 24.50
CA GLN A 297 -12.42 12.48 25.32
C GLN A 297 -11.73 13.80 24.99
N MET A 298 -11.60 14.13 23.69
CA MET A 298 -11.09 15.42 23.24
C MET A 298 -11.94 16.57 23.79
N PHE A 299 -13.26 16.47 23.70
CA PHE A 299 -14.16 17.46 24.29
C PHE A 299 -13.92 17.66 25.79
N ILE A 300 -13.83 16.57 26.57
CA ILE A 300 -13.60 16.63 28.02
C ILE A 300 -12.25 17.30 28.33
N PHE A 301 -11.18 16.87 27.67
CA PHE A 301 -9.84 17.41 27.94
C PHE A 301 -9.73 18.88 27.56
N THR A 302 -10.30 19.28 26.42
CA THR A 302 -10.36 20.69 26.04
C THR A 302 -11.16 21.53 27.04
N ARG A 303 -12.28 21.00 27.58
CA ARG A 303 -13.07 21.69 28.62
C ARG A 303 -12.34 21.81 29.96
N LEU A 304 -11.50 20.84 30.30
CA LEU A 304 -10.65 20.86 31.50
C LEU A 304 -9.36 21.68 31.32
N GLY A 305 -9.08 22.18 30.12
CA GLY A 305 -7.84 22.90 29.81
C GLY A 305 -6.59 22.00 29.75
N ILE A 306 -6.77 20.68 29.62
CA ILE A 306 -5.67 19.73 29.53
C ILE A 306 -5.16 19.70 28.09
N GLN A 307 -3.93 20.17 27.88
CA GLN A 307 -3.22 20.09 26.60
C GLN A 307 -1.96 19.23 26.79
N VAL A 308 -2.00 17.99 26.30
CA VAL A 308 -0.84 17.09 26.32
C VAL A 308 -0.28 17.00 24.90
N GLY A 309 0.80 17.76 24.67
CA GLY A 309 1.49 17.84 23.40
C GLY A 309 0.71 18.59 22.31
N THR A 310 1.44 19.19 21.37
CA THR A 310 0.89 19.73 20.14
C THR A 310 1.12 18.71 19.02
N GLY A 311 0.11 18.49 18.17
CA GLY A 311 0.28 17.62 17.01
C GLY A 311 1.36 18.18 16.08
N ASN A 312 2.25 17.31 15.58
CA ASN A 312 3.27 17.68 14.59
C ASN A 312 2.73 17.45 13.16
N VAL A 313 3.44 17.97 12.15
CA VAL A 313 3.16 17.79 10.71
C VAL A 313 3.27 16.31 10.29
N TRP A 314 4.07 15.52 11.00
CA TRP A 314 4.23 14.07 10.80
C TRP A 314 3.17 13.24 11.53
N ASP A 315 2.37 13.91 12.34
CA ASP A 315 1.26 13.34 13.08
C ASP A 315 -0.05 13.72 12.39
N SER A 316 -1.13 12.98 12.61
CA SER A 316 -2.45 13.21 11.98
C SER A 316 -3.16 14.49 12.46
N SER A 317 -2.39 15.49 12.93
CA SER A 317 -2.83 16.75 13.53
C SER A 317 -3.81 16.54 14.70
N GLN A 318 -3.72 15.36 15.33
CA GLN A 318 -4.47 14.99 16.52
C GLN A 318 -3.68 15.40 17.77
N PRO A 319 -4.34 15.62 18.91
CA PRO A 319 -3.65 15.75 20.19
C PRO A 319 -2.77 14.53 20.48
N SER A 320 -1.56 14.75 20.99
CA SER A 320 -0.55 13.70 21.14
C SER A 320 -1.01 12.54 22.04
N TRP A 321 -1.84 12.81 23.06
CA TRP A 321 -2.37 11.76 23.95
C TRP A 321 -3.18 10.70 23.20
N LEU A 322 -4.02 11.10 22.24
CA LEU A 322 -4.86 10.17 21.47
C LEU A 322 -3.98 9.29 20.57
N MET A 323 -2.85 9.81 20.11
CA MET A 323 -1.89 9.06 19.30
C MET A 323 -1.13 8.04 20.13
N HIS A 324 -0.75 8.38 21.36
CA HIS A 324 -0.14 7.41 22.28
C HIS A 324 -1.10 6.27 22.63
N GLU A 325 -2.39 6.57 22.83
CA GLU A 325 -3.43 5.54 23.03
C GLU A 325 -3.59 4.65 21.79
N GLN A 326 -3.65 5.23 20.59
CA GLN A 326 -3.73 4.48 19.34
C GLN A 326 -2.48 3.61 19.11
N ALA A 327 -1.29 4.13 19.41
CA ALA A 327 -0.04 3.39 19.32
C ALA A 327 -0.02 2.23 20.33
N GLY A 328 -0.43 2.46 21.58
CA GLY A 328 -0.58 1.42 22.60
C GLY A 328 -1.59 0.34 22.19
N GLY A 329 -2.73 0.75 21.61
CA GLY A 329 -3.73 -0.16 21.05
C GLY A 329 -3.19 -1.01 19.90
N MET A 330 -2.40 -0.42 19.00
CA MET A 330 -1.73 -1.14 17.93
C MET A 330 -0.73 -2.17 18.48
N VAL A 331 0.10 -1.79 19.45
CA VAL A 331 1.05 -2.71 20.10
C VAL A 331 0.31 -3.86 20.78
N ALA A 332 -0.76 -3.58 21.54
CA ALA A 332 -1.57 -4.61 22.18
C ALA A 332 -2.21 -5.56 21.16
N LEU A 333 -2.72 -5.04 20.04
CA LEU A 333 -3.28 -5.85 18.96
C LEU A 333 -2.23 -6.77 18.35
N VAL A 334 -1.04 -6.26 18.04
CA VAL A 334 0.05 -7.06 17.46
C VAL A 334 0.49 -8.16 18.40
N LEU A 335 0.67 -7.85 19.69
CA LEU A 335 1.01 -8.84 20.71
C LEU A 335 -0.08 -9.91 20.83
N PHE A 336 -1.35 -9.51 20.78
CA PHE A 336 -2.48 -10.43 20.81
C PHE A 336 -2.50 -11.35 19.58
N VAL A 337 -2.30 -10.81 18.37
CA VAL A 337 -2.24 -11.60 17.12
C VAL A 337 -1.10 -12.60 17.13
N LEU A 338 0.09 -12.19 17.59
CA LEU A 338 1.23 -13.10 17.73
C LEU A 338 1.00 -14.15 18.82
N TRP A 339 0.33 -13.77 19.91
CA TRP A 339 -0.03 -14.68 20.99
C TRP A 339 -1.02 -15.76 20.54
N THR A 340 -2.06 -15.40 19.77
CA THR A 340 -3.01 -16.40 19.24
C THR A 340 -2.34 -17.30 18.19
N ALA A 341 -1.44 -16.74 17.38
CA ALA A 341 -0.70 -17.49 16.36
C ALA A 341 0.42 -18.39 16.91
N ARG A 342 0.85 -18.25 18.17
CA ARG A 342 2.03 -18.94 18.74
C ARG A 342 2.02 -20.47 18.55
N GLY A 343 0.85 -21.09 18.65
CA GLY A 343 0.70 -22.54 18.47
C GLY A 343 0.90 -22.96 17.02
N HIS A 344 0.37 -22.19 16.07
CA HIS A 344 0.57 -22.41 14.63
C HIS A 344 2.01 -22.17 14.22
N LEU A 345 2.60 -21.03 14.63
CA LEU A 345 4.01 -20.70 14.38
C LEU A 345 4.94 -21.75 15.00
N GLY A 346 4.64 -22.21 16.22
CA GLY A 346 5.38 -23.31 16.85
C GLY A 346 5.39 -24.58 16.00
N LYS A 347 4.25 -24.99 15.44
CA LYS A 347 4.17 -26.16 14.55
C LYS A 347 5.01 -25.98 13.28
N LEU A 348 4.91 -24.82 12.62
CA LEU A 348 5.69 -24.50 11.41
C LEU A 348 7.19 -24.50 11.70
N TRP A 349 7.61 -24.02 12.87
CA TRP A 349 9.02 -24.05 13.30
C TRP A 349 9.54 -25.49 13.44
N HIS A 350 8.77 -26.39 14.03
CA HIS A 350 9.17 -27.80 14.15
C HIS A 350 9.24 -28.49 12.77
N GLN A 351 8.30 -28.19 11.87
CA GLN A 351 8.34 -28.67 10.48
C GLN A 351 9.57 -28.14 9.74
N ALA A 352 9.92 -26.86 9.94
CA ALA A 352 11.12 -26.25 9.37
C ALA A 352 12.41 -26.95 9.82
N LEU A 353 12.52 -27.26 11.13
CA LEU A 353 13.67 -27.98 11.68
C LEU A 353 13.79 -29.41 11.12
N ARG A 354 12.66 -30.08 10.91
CA ARG A 354 12.62 -31.45 10.35
C ARG A 354 12.75 -31.51 8.83
N ARG A 355 12.77 -30.36 8.16
CA ARG A 355 12.76 -30.22 6.69
C ARG A 355 11.66 -31.07 6.04
N GLU A 356 10.50 -31.15 6.72
CA GLU A 356 9.34 -31.84 6.17
C GLU A 356 8.88 -31.13 4.88
N ARG A 357 8.44 -31.92 3.91
CA ARG A 357 7.93 -31.38 2.65
C ARG A 357 6.68 -30.57 2.98
N GLY A 358 6.74 -29.26 2.80
CA GLY A 358 5.62 -28.36 3.08
C GLY A 358 4.39 -28.71 2.25
N ASP A 359 3.20 -28.28 2.70
CA ASP A 359 1.96 -28.43 1.96
C ASP A 359 2.10 -27.78 0.56
N GLU A 360 1.64 -28.47 -0.48
CA GLU A 360 1.66 -27.98 -1.87
C GLU A 360 0.86 -26.68 -2.05
N ARG A 361 -0.02 -26.37 -1.09
CA ARG A 361 -0.79 -25.11 -1.05
C ARG A 361 0.02 -23.91 -0.59
N GLU A 362 1.18 -24.13 0.04
CA GLU A 362 2.02 -23.05 0.55
C GLU A 362 2.96 -22.51 -0.52
N ALA A 363 3.07 -21.18 -0.59
CA ALA A 363 3.95 -20.52 -1.56
C ALA A 363 5.45 -20.77 -1.27
N LEU A 364 5.80 -20.96 0.00
CA LEU A 364 7.15 -21.29 0.46
C LEU A 364 7.08 -22.42 1.48
N SER A 365 8.15 -23.22 1.54
CA SER A 365 8.31 -24.16 2.66
C SER A 365 8.49 -23.38 3.98
N PRO A 366 8.05 -23.93 5.12
CA PRO A 366 8.25 -23.29 6.43
C PRO A 366 9.73 -22.97 6.70
N ALA A 367 10.65 -23.85 6.28
CA ALA A 367 12.09 -23.63 6.42
C ALA A 367 12.57 -22.39 5.66
N MET A 368 12.14 -22.21 4.40
CA MET A 368 12.50 -21.02 3.61
C MET A 368 11.90 -19.74 4.20
N ALA A 369 10.67 -19.80 4.74
CA ALA A 369 10.04 -18.64 5.36
C ALA A 369 10.78 -18.21 6.63
N TYR A 370 11.16 -19.14 7.51
CA TYR A 370 11.94 -18.80 8.72
C TYR A 370 13.37 -18.35 8.41
N VAL A 371 14.07 -19.01 7.48
CA VAL A 371 15.42 -18.60 7.06
C VAL A 371 15.37 -17.25 6.36
N GLY A 372 14.37 -17.01 5.53
CA GLY A 372 14.15 -15.73 4.86
C GLY A 372 13.84 -14.59 5.84
N LEU A 373 12.98 -14.86 6.82
CA LEU A 373 12.66 -13.91 7.90
C LEU A 373 13.90 -13.60 8.76
N GLY A 374 14.64 -14.61 9.21
CA GLY A 374 15.83 -14.43 10.03
C GLY A 374 16.97 -13.76 9.28
N GLY A 375 17.33 -14.28 8.10
CA GLY A 375 18.40 -13.74 7.26
C GLY A 375 18.10 -12.32 6.76
N GLY A 376 16.86 -12.08 6.32
CA GLY A 376 16.40 -10.75 5.94
C GLY A 376 16.39 -9.78 7.13
N GLY A 377 15.91 -10.21 8.30
CA GLY A 377 15.94 -9.42 9.52
C GLY A 377 17.35 -9.01 9.95
N VAL A 378 18.31 -9.95 9.92
CA VAL A 378 19.72 -9.67 10.22
C VAL A 378 20.31 -8.69 9.20
N PHE A 379 20.03 -8.88 7.91
CA PHE A 379 20.47 -7.94 6.88
C PHE A 379 19.91 -6.54 7.11
N LEU A 380 18.62 -6.39 7.44
CA LEU A 380 18.01 -5.09 7.68
C LEU A 380 18.57 -4.40 8.92
N LEU A 381 18.82 -5.15 10.01
CA LEU A 381 19.49 -4.61 11.20
C LEU A 381 20.92 -4.17 10.91
N PHE A 382 21.68 -4.99 10.19
CA PHE A 382 23.02 -4.64 9.76
C PHE A 382 22.99 -3.39 8.88
N TRP A 383 22.08 -3.33 7.91
CA TRP A 383 21.94 -2.19 7.02
C TRP A 383 21.63 -0.90 7.80
N LEU A 384 20.65 -0.94 8.71
CA LEU A 384 20.26 0.20 9.55
C LEU A 384 21.38 0.64 10.49
N THR A 385 22.17 -0.27 11.03
CA THR A 385 23.31 0.10 11.88
C THR A 385 24.47 0.70 11.07
N ASN A 386 24.67 0.28 9.83
CA ASN A 386 25.66 0.87 8.93
C ASN A 386 25.30 2.28 8.45
N THR A 387 24.04 2.71 8.57
CA THR A 387 23.67 4.12 8.31
C THR A 387 24.13 5.06 9.42
N GLY A 388 24.56 4.53 10.58
CA GLY A 388 24.96 5.29 11.75
C GLY A 388 23.99 5.18 12.94
N LEU A 389 22.89 4.42 12.80
CA LEU A 389 21.98 4.17 13.92
C LEU A 389 22.62 3.21 14.94
N SER A 390 22.37 3.46 16.22
CA SER A 390 22.69 2.49 17.26
C SER A 390 21.83 1.22 17.10
N LEU A 391 22.37 0.08 17.52
CA LEU A 391 21.69 -1.21 17.37
C LEU A 391 20.29 -1.24 18.01
N TYR A 392 20.13 -0.58 19.17
CA TYR A 392 18.84 -0.54 19.85
C TYR A 392 17.79 0.28 19.07
N VAL A 393 18.19 1.40 18.45
CA VAL A 393 17.28 2.22 17.62
C VAL A 393 16.91 1.46 16.35
N ALA A 394 17.89 0.82 15.70
CA ALA A 394 17.66 0.00 14.52
C ALA A 394 16.69 -1.15 14.81
N ALA A 395 16.87 -1.84 15.96
CA ALA A 395 15.96 -2.90 16.39
C ALA A 395 14.55 -2.36 16.68
N LEU A 396 14.42 -1.26 17.41
CA LEU A 396 13.12 -0.67 17.71
C LEU A 396 12.39 -0.24 16.44
N LEU A 397 13.09 0.36 15.48
CA LEU A 397 12.52 0.77 14.20
C LEU A 397 12.08 -0.45 13.38
N LEU A 398 12.93 -1.47 13.27
CA LEU A 398 12.60 -2.67 12.49
C LEU A 398 11.41 -3.43 13.10
N PHE A 399 11.48 -3.78 14.38
CA PHE A 399 10.40 -4.54 15.03
C PHE A 399 9.12 -3.70 15.17
N GLY A 400 9.24 -2.40 15.40
CA GLY A 400 8.11 -1.47 15.41
C GLY A 400 7.43 -1.42 14.03
N ALA A 401 8.20 -1.25 12.96
CA ALA A 401 7.67 -1.28 11.59
C ALA A 401 7.00 -2.61 11.27
N LEU A 402 7.67 -3.75 11.51
CA LEU A 402 7.10 -5.08 11.27
C LEU A 402 5.82 -5.29 12.09
N GLY A 403 5.79 -4.85 13.34
CA GLY A 403 4.58 -4.87 14.17
C GLY A 403 3.45 -4.08 13.54
N VAL A 404 3.70 -2.84 13.11
CA VAL A 404 2.70 -2.01 12.41
C VAL A 404 2.21 -2.69 11.13
N PHE A 405 3.08 -3.29 10.33
CA PHE A 405 2.67 -4.03 9.12
C PHE A 405 1.80 -5.26 9.45
N ILE A 406 2.14 -6.02 10.50
CA ILE A 406 1.32 -7.13 10.98
C ILE A 406 -0.06 -6.62 11.42
N GLY A 407 -0.10 -5.57 12.23
CA GLY A 407 -1.34 -4.96 12.72
C GLY A 407 -2.22 -4.42 11.59
N LEU A 408 -1.65 -3.68 10.65
CA LEU A 408 -2.36 -3.14 9.49
C LEU A 408 -2.83 -4.24 8.53
N SER A 409 -2.08 -5.32 8.36
CA SER A 409 -2.50 -6.45 7.51
C SER A 409 -3.66 -7.26 8.10
N ARG A 410 -3.89 -7.11 9.41
CA ARG A 410 -4.94 -7.81 10.15
C ARG A 410 -6.28 -7.09 10.13
N ILE A 411 -6.24 -5.75 10.11
CA ILE A 411 -7.42 -4.86 10.10
C ILE A 411 -7.91 -4.71 8.66
#